data_AF-A0A971CPD8-F1
#
_entry.id   AF-A0A971CPD8-F1
#
_cell.length_a   1.000
_cell.length_b   1.000
_cell.length_c   1.000
_cell.angle_alpha   90.00
_cell.angle_beta   90.00
_cell.angle_gamma   90.00
#
_symmetry.space_group_name_H-M   'P 1'
#
loop_
_entity.id
_entity.type
_entity.pdbx_description
1 polymer ?
#
loop_
_entity_poly.entity_id
_entity_poly.type
_entity_poly.pdbx_seq_one_letter_code
_entity_poly.pdbx_strand_id
1 'polypeptide(L)'
;MRTVGSDRGEAFYHLALRCAQSLWQRGLPAQAILQLNRAFSADLTGREAVLREWPPPYRAMRWIMEGREESHFIGNPRRHFQHLATRMVEPRRELRSWRAWACWVIAGEVFPDYEGDPVQREREGIVEPTPPEILTQLENHGLSGEARHWRETVSA
;
A
#
# COMPACT_ATOMS: atom_id res chain seq x y z
N MET A 1 1.78 18.39 2.80
CA MET A 1 2.35 17.68 3.98
C MET A 1 3.16 18.56 4.92
N ARG A 2 3.90 19.58 4.45
CA ARG A 2 4.51 20.57 5.36
C ARG A 2 3.50 21.16 6.38
N THR A 3 2.23 21.26 5.98
CA THR A 3 1.12 21.76 6.79
C THR A 3 0.74 20.91 8.01
N VAL A 4 1.10 19.62 8.05
CA VAL A 4 0.82 18.72 9.20
C VAL A 4 2.09 18.40 10.01
N GLY A 5 3.22 19.06 9.73
CA GLY A 5 4.46 18.87 10.46
C GLY A 5 4.98 17.42 10.40
N SER A 6 5.50 16.94 11.53
CA SER A 6 5.95 15.55 11.74
C SER A 6 4.86 14.62 12.27
N ASP A 7 3.66 15.15 12.56
CA ASP A 7 2.54 14.36 13.04
C ASP A 7 2.03 13.42 11.93
N ARG A 8 1.87 12.15 12.28
CA ARG A 8 1.40 11.09 11.38
C ARG A 8 -0.01 10.61 11.72
N GLY A 9 -0.78 11.36 12.53
CA GLY A 9 -2.15 11.01 12.89
C GLY A 9 -3.20 11.19 11.77
N GLU A 10 -4.45 11.38 12.18
CA GLU A 10 -5.64 11.43 11.32
C GLU A 10 -5.56 12.47 10.18
N ALA A 11 -5.10 13.69 10.48
CA ALA A 11 -4.97 14.74 9.48
C ALA A 11 -3.92 14.42 8.40
N PHE A 12 -2.82 13.76 8.78
CA PHE A 12 -1.78 13.32 7.84
C PHE A 12 -2.33 12.23 6.91
N TYR A 13 -3.04 11.25 7.46
CA TYR A 13 -3.68 10.19 6.70
C TYR A 13 -4.64 10.76 5.66
N HIS A 14 -5.59 11.60 6.08
CA HIS A 14 -6.57 12.17 5.18
C HIS A 14 -5.92 13.06 4.10
N LEU A 15 -4.91 13.85 4.48
CA LEU A 15 -4.18 14.69 3.52
C LEU A 15 -3.46 13.83 2.46
N ALA A 16 -2.86 12.71 2.86
CA ALA A 16 -2.22 11.78 1.92
C ALA A 16 -3.23 11.23 0.90
N LEU A 17 -4.42 10.82 1.35
CA LEU A 17 -5.50 10.36 0.45
C LEU A 17 -5.95 11.46 -0.52
N ARG A 18 -6.17 12.68 -0.02
CA ARG A 18 -6.56 13.83 -0.88
C ARG A 18 -5.48 14.19 -1.90
N CYS A 19 -4.21 14.12 -1.50
CA CYS A 19 -3.09 14.30 -2.42
C CYS A 19 -3.05 13.20 -3.48
N ALA A 20 -3.27 11.94 -3.09
CA ALA A 20 -3.34 10.83 -4.02
C ALA A 20 -4.45 11.06 -5.07
N GLN A 21 -5.65 11.42 -4.63
CA GLN A 21 -6.79 11.71 -5.50
C GLN A 21 -6.50 12.86 -6.48
N SER A 22 -5.89 13.96 -6.00
CA SER A 22 -5.55 15.08 -6.86
C SER A 22 -4.50 14.72 -7.92
N LEU A 23 -3.52 13.87 -7.58
CA LEU A 23 -2.52 13.38 -8.53
C LEU A 23 -3.16 12.43 -9.56
N TRP A 24 -4.04 11.56 -9.11
CA TRP A 24 -4.81 10.68 -9.99
C TRP A 24 -5.61 11.48 -11.03
N GLN A 25 -6.36 12.50 -10.60
CA GLN A 25 -7.13 13.39 -11.49
C GLN A 25 -6.26 14.16 -12.50
N ARG A 26 -4.95 14.23 -12.27
CA ARG A 26 -3.98 14.90 -13.16
C ARG A 26 -3.22 13.92 -14.06
N GLY A 27 -3.61 12.64 -14.10
CA GLY A 27 -2.93 11.62 -14.91
C GLY A 27 -1.59 11.17 -14.34
N LEU A 28 -1.42 11.24 -13.01
CA LEU A 28 -0.15 10.93 -12.32
C LEU A 28 -0.31 9.71 -11.38
N PRO A 29 -0.57 8.49 -11.90
CA PRO A 29 -0.86 7.32 -11.08
C PRO A 29 0.33 6.86 -10.24
N ALA A 30 1.56 6.90 -10.77
CA ALA A 30 2.76 6.56 -10.00
C ALA A 30 2.88 7.42 -8.74
N GLN A 31 2.74 8.74 -8.87
CA GLN A 31 2.82 9.66 -7.75
C GLN A 31 1.62 9.50 -6.80
N ALA A 32 0.43 9.18 -7.30
CA ALA A 32 -0.74 8.89 -6.47
C ALA A 32 -0.52 7.64 -5.60
N ILE A 33 0.05 6.55 -6.16
CA ILE A 33 0.45 5.35 -5.41
C ILE A 33 1.44 5.70 -4.30
N LEU A 34 2.42 6.57 -4.57
CA LEU A 34 3.35 7.02 -3.53
C LEU A 34 2.65 7.76 -2.38
N GLN A 35 1.58 8.51 -2.64
CA GLN A 35 0.79 9.14 -1.58
C GLN A 35 -0.06 8.12 -0.80
N LEU A 36 -0.60 7.09 -1.45
CA LEU A 36 -1.28 5.99 -0.73
C LEU A 36 -0.30 5.21 0.16
N ASN A 37 0.93 4.99 -0.29
CA ASN A 37 1.99 4.39 0.56
C ASN A 37 2.28 5.25 1.79
N ARG A 38 2.19 6.58 1.66
CA ARG A 38 2.33 7.49 2.80
C ARG A 38 1.13 7.39 3.72
N ALA A 39 -0.09 7.25 3.21
CA ALA A 39 -1.27 7.01 4.05
C ALA A 39 -1.10 5.74 4.92
N PHE A 40 -0.55 4.65 4.36
CA PHE A 40 -0.21 3.44 5.13
C PHE A 40 0.85 3.64 6.24
N SER A 41 1.58 4.75 6.22
CA SER A 41 2.56 5.11 7.27
C SER A 41 1.98 5.95 8.41
N ALA A 42 0.68 6.25 8.34
CA ALA A 42 -0.02 6.98 9.39
C ALA A 42 -0.03 6.20 10.72
N ASP A 43 0.17 6.92 11.82
CA ASP A 43 0.15 6.41 13.18
C ASP A 43 -1.29 6.40 13.70
N LEU A 44 -2.08 5.47 13.15
CA LEU A 44 -3.48 5.28 13.50
C LEU A 44 -3.66 4.05 14.39
N THR A 45 -4.64 4.08 15.27
CA THR A 45 -4.97 3.00 16.20
C THR A 45 -6.23 2.23 15.79
N GLY A 46 -6.95 2.70 14.78
CA GLY A 46 -8.19 2.11 14.29
C GLY A 46 -9.45 2.75 14.89
N ARG A 47 -9.29 3.71 15.80
CA ARG A 47 -10.39 4.44 16.47
C ARG A 47 -10.65 5.82 15.87
N GLU A 48 -9.76 6.27 14.99
CA GLU A 48 -9.82 7.58 14.37
C GLU A 48 -11.05 7.71 13.47
N ALA A 49 -11.71 8.86 13.50
CA ALA A 49 -12.99 9.05 12.84
C ALA A 49 -12.87 8.89 11.32
N VAL A 50 -11.76 9.36 10.75
CA VAL A 50 -11.41 9.25 9.33
C VAL A 50 -11.51 7.82 8.79
N LEU A 51 -11.20 6.81 9.60
CA LEU A 51 -11.19 5.41 9.15
C LEU A 51 -12.59 4.83 8.92
N ARG A 52 -13.63 5.47 9.46
CA ARG A 52 -15.03 5.10 9.20
C ARG A 52 -15.47 5.46 7.80
N GLU A 53 -14.94 6.54 7.26
CA GLU A 53 -15.24 7.04 5.91
C GLU A 53 -14.20 6.55 4.90
N TRP A 54 -12.92 6.51 5.31
CA TRP A 54 -11.78 6.21 4.46
C TRP A 54 -10.95 5.05 5.04
N PRO A 55 -11.31 3.79 4.76
CA PRO A 55 -10.58 2.61 5.23
C PRO A 55 -9.16 2.55 4.63
N PRO A 56 -8.25 1.71 5.17
CA PRO A 56 -6.90 1.54 4.62
C PRO A 56 -6.91 1.38 3.10
N PRO A 57 -6.06 2.10 2.34
CA PRO A 57 -6.31 2.38 0.92
C PRO A 57 -5.98 1.23 -0.05
N TYR A 58 -6.26 -0.02 0.30
CA TYR A 58 -6.05 -1.18 -0.59
C TYR A 58 -6.94 -1.09 -1.84
N ARG A 59 -8.24 -0.81 -1.68
CA ARG A 59 -9.15 -0.64 -2.81
C ARG A 59 -8.76 0.53 -3.70
N ALA A 60 -8.32 1.64 -3.11
CA ALA A 60 -7.83 2.79 -3.85
C ALA A 60 -6.53 2.46 -4.63
N MET A 61 -5.64 1.66 -4.03
CA MET A 61 -4.42 1.17 -4.68
C MET A 61 -4.76 0.37 -5.94
N ARG A 62 -5.67 -0.61 -5.81
CA ARG A 62 -6.16 -1.43 -6.93
C ARG A 62 -6.81 -0.56 -8.01
N TRP A 63 -7.72 0.33 -7.61
CA TRP A 63 -8.43 1.24 -8.52
C TRP A 63 -7.48 2.08 -9.39
N ILE A 64 -6.43 2.65 -8.79
CA ILE A 64 -5.44 3.45 -9.55
C ILE A 64 -4.66 2.59 -10.54
N MET A 65 -4.31 1.35 -10.15
CA MET A 65 -3.57 0.44 -11.03
C MET A 65 -4.40 -0.01 -12.23
N GLU A 66 -5.64 -0.43 -11.97
CA GLU A 66 -6.58 -0.92 -12.99
C GLU A 66 -7.09 0.20 -13.90
N GLY A 67 -7.40 1.37 -13.32
CA GLY A 67 -8.08 2.45 -14.04
C GLY A 67 -7.17 3.36 -14.85
N ARG A 68 -5.83 3.25 -14.74
CA ARG A 68 -4.92 4.15 -15.47
C ARG A 68 -5.04 3.96 -16.97
N GLU A 69 -4.94 5.04 -17.71
CA GLU A 69 -4.65 4.98 -19.14
C GLU A 69 -3.27 4.36 -19.39
N GLU A 70 -3.13 3.57 -20.46
CA GLU A 70 -1.87 2.91 -20.82
C GLU A 70 -0.71 3.91 -21.05
N SER A 71 -1.03 5.11 -21.51
CA SER A 71 -0.08 6.21 -21.71
C SER A 71 0.51 6.74 -20.40
N HIS A 72 -0.16 6.53 -19.27
CA HIS A 72 0.30 7.02 -17.98
C HIS A 72 1.42 6.15 -17.40
N PHE A 73 2.53 6.80 -17.04
CA PHE A 73 3.64 6.13 -16.38
C PHE A 73 3.24 5.63 -14.97
N ILE A 74 3.46 4.33 -14.72
CA ILE A 74 3.26 3.69 -13.40
C ILE A 74 4.51 2.97 -12.87
N GLY A 75 5.57 2.84 -13.69
CA GLY A 75 6.73 2.01 -13.39
C GLY A 75 6.38 0.52 -13.33
N ASN A 76 7.08 -0.25 -12.49
CA ASN A 76 6.72 -1.64 -12.17
C ASN A 76 6.27 -1.72 -10.69
N PRO A 77 4.94 -1.70 -10.42
CA PRO A 77 4.42 -1.80 -9.06
C PRO A 77 4.82 -3.08 -8.33
N ARG A 78 4.91 -4.22 -9.02
CA ARG A 78 5.33 -5.49 -8.42
C ARG A 78 6.73 -5.37 -7.81
N ARG A 79 7.69 -4.86 -8.58
CA ARG A 79 9.05 -4.59 -8.09
C ARG A 79 9.06 -3.52 -6.99
N HIS A 80 8.32 -2.43 -7.18
CA HIS A 80 8.24 -1.35 -6.19
C HIS A 80 7.83 -1.85 -4.80
N PHE A 81 6.76 -2.64 -4.71
CA PHE A 81 6.27 -3.13 -3.43
C PHE A 81 7.17 -4.20 -2.79
N GLN A 82 7.84 -5.02 -3.59
CA GLN A 82 8.85 -5.96 -3.09
C GLN A 82 9.98 -5.21 -2.38
N HIS A 83 10.58 -4.22 -3.05
CA HIS A 83 11.62 -3.37 -2.45
C HIS A 83 11.09 -2.61 -1.24
N LEU A 84 9.88 -2.07 -1.31
CA LEU A 84 9.30 -1.33 -0.20
C LEU A 84 9.12 -2.22 1.05
N ALA A 85 8.71 -3.48 0.87
CA ALA A 85 8.45 -4.40 1.97
C ALA A 85 9.72 -4.76 2.77
N THR A 86 10.88 -4.86 2.11
CA THR A 86 12.14 -5.25 2.78
C THR A 86 12.95 -4.07 3.32
N ARG A 87 12.54 -2.84 3.03
CA ARG A 87 13.25 -1.61 3.43
C ARG A 87 12.57 -0.82 4.54
N MET A 88 11.49 -1.35 5.12
CA MET A 88 10.80 -0.65 6.21
C MET A 88 11.69 -0.50 7.44
N VAL A 89 11.52 0.64 8.10
CA VAL A 89 12.16 0.98 9.37
C VAL A 89 11.08 1.36 10.38
N GLU A 90 11.47 1.44 11.66
CA GLU A 90 10.58 1.92 12.72
C GLU A 90 10.02 3.33 12.43
N PRO A 91 8.85 3.68 12.98
CA PRO A 91 7.97 2.84 13.82
C PRO A 91 7.14 1.85 13.00
N ARG A 92 6.67 0.78 13.68
CA ARG A 92 5.73 -0.24 13.16
C ARG A 92 6.23 -0.89 11.89
N ARG A 93 7.53 -1.25 11.88
CA ARG A 93 8.20 -1.85 10.74
C ARG A 93 7.41 -3.03 10.18
N GLU A 94 6.98 -3.96 11.04
CA GLU A 94 6.28 -5.19 10.64
C GLU A 94 4.97 -4.90 9.90
N LEU A 95 4.06 -4.14 10.52
CA LEU A 95 2.81 -3.73 9.88
C LEU A 95 3.05 -3.06 8.53
N ARG A 96 4.03 -2.17 8.44
CA ARG A 96 4.34 -1.45 7.20
C ARG A 96 4.88 -2.39 6.13
N SER A 97 5.71 -3.36 6.50
CA SER A 97 6.19 -4.41 5.59
C SER A 97 5.03 -5.26 5.07
N TRP A 98 4.13 -5.69 5.96
CA TRP A 98 2.97 -6.50 5.57
C TRP A 98 1.96 -5.75 4.71
N ARG A 99 1.76 -4.45 4.95
CA ARG A 99 0.99 -3.57 4.05
C ARG A 99 1.62 -3.45 2.67
N ALA A 100 2.94 -3.41 2.58
CA ALA A 100 3.64 -3.41 1.28
C ALA A 100 3.50 -4.76 0.57
N TRP A 101 3.65 -5.89 1.27
CA TRP A 101 3.37 -7.21 0.69
C TRP A 101 1.92 -7.40 0.25
N ALA A 102 0.97 -6.86 1.01
CA ALA A 102 -0.45 -6.82 0.63
C ALA A 102 -0.68 -6.07 -0.69
N CYS A 103 0.00 -4.93 -0.88
CA CYS A 103 -0.04 -4.19 -2.15
C CYS A 103 0.76 -4.88 -3.27
N TRP A 104 1.80 -5.64 -2.94
CA TRP A 104 2.54 -6.47 -3.88
C TRP A 104 1.63 -7.52 -4.50
N VAL A 105 0.77 -8.20 -3.71
CA VAL A 105 -0.24 -9.13 -4.23
C VAL A 105 -1.21 -8.42 -5.17
N ILE A 106 -1.78 -7.28 -4.75
CA ILE A 106 -2.69 -6.48 -5.60
C ILE A 106 -2.01 -6.15 -6.94
N ALA A 107 -0.75 -5.69 -6.91
CA ALA A 107 0.01 -5.39 -8.12
C ALA A 107 0.20 -6.62 -9.02
N GLY A 108 0.39 -7.82 -8.45
CA GLY A 108 0.54 -9.06 -9.21
C GLY A 108 -0.77 -9.53 -9.86
N GLU A 109 -1.92 -9.29 -9.22
CA GLU A 109 -3.22 -9.59 -9.84
C GLU A 109 -3.55 -8.62 -10.97
N VAL A 110 -3.26 -7.33 -10.79
CA VAL A 110 -3.55 -6.30 -11.79
C VAL A 110 -2.54 -6.35 -12.95
N PHE A 111 -1.30 -6.77 -12.68
CA PHE A 111 -0.23 -6.88 -13.67
C PHE A 111 0.42 -8.28 -13.64
N PRO A 112 -0.25 -9.32 -14.19
CA PRO A 112 0.28 -10.68 -14.19
C PRO A 112 1.66 -10.82 -14.86
N ASP A 113 1.93 -9.99 -15.87
CA ASP A 113 3.20 -10.00 -16.60
C ASP A 113 4.32 -9.21 -15.90
N TYR A 114 4.01 -8.49 -14.82
CA TYR A 114 5.02 -7.71 -14.10
C TYR A 114 5.73 -8.59 -13.10
N GLU A 115 6.98 -8.88 -13.38
CA GLU A 115 7.83 -9.63 -12.46
C GLU A 115 8.32 -8.75 -11.29
N GLY A 116 8.62 -9.42 -10.19
CA GLY A 116 9.36 -8.82 -9.07
C GLY A 116 10.82 -8.50 -9.43
N ASP A 117 11.67 -8.46 -8.41
CA ASP A 117 13.11 -8.36 -8.57
C ASP A 117 13.77 -9.69 -8.19
N PRO A 118 14.09 -10.57 -9.17
CA PRO A 118 14.71 -11.85 -8.89
C PRO A 118 16.13 -11.70 -8.32
N VAL A 119 16.86 -10.65 -8.69
CA VAL A 119 18.21 -10.37 -8.20
C VAL A 119 18.17 -9.98 -6.74
N GLN A 120 17.22 -9.12 -6.35
CA GLN A 120 16.99 -8.80 -4.94
C GLN A 120 16.59 -10.05 -4.16
N ARG A 121 15.67 -10.85 -4.71
CA ARG A 121 15.17 -12.06 -4.06
C ARG A 121 16.29 -13.03 -3.72
N GLU A 122 17.17 -13.30 -4.69
CA GLU A 122 18.32 -14.17 -4.50
C GLU A 122 19.33 -13.58 -3.51
N ARG A 123 19.72 -12.31 -3.68
CA ARG A 123 20.74 -11.66 -2.84
C ARG A 123 20.32 -11.49 -1.39
N GLU A 124 19.06 -11.19 -1.14
CA GLU A 124 18.54 -10.90 0.19
C GLU A 124 17.83 -12.12 0.82
N GLY A 125 17.78 -13.25 0.12
CA GLY A 125 17.11 -14.47 0.60
C GLY A 125 15.62 -14.26 0.86
N ILE A 126 14.96 -13.44 0.02
CA ILE A 126 13.55 -13.10 0.23
C ILE A 126 12.69 -14.32 -0.10
N VAL A 127 11.89 -14.74 0.88
CA VAL A 127 10.78 -15.65 0.65
C VAL A 127 9.54 -14.80 0.43
N GLU A 128 8.99 -14.86 -0.79
CA GLU A 128 7.77 -14.14 -1.14
C GLU A 128 6.59 -14.72 -0.33
N PRO A 129 5.84 -13.89 0.41
CA PRO A 129 4.77 -14.39 1.25
C PRO A 129 3.54 -14.76 0.43
N THR A 130 2.82 -15.77 0.91
CA THR A 130 1.54 -16.22 0.37
C THR A 130 0.39 -15.32 0.86
N PRO A 131 -0.75 -15.26 0.15
CA PRO A 131 -1.91 -14.51 0.61
C PRO A 131 -2.41 -14.91 2.02
N PRO A 132 -2.45 -16.19 2.43
CA PRO A 132 -2.79 -16.58 3.80
C PRO A 132 -1.81 -16.07 4.86
N GLU A 133 -0.51 -16.04 4.56
CA GLU A 133 0.50 -15.46 5.47
C GLU A 133 0.28 -13.96 5.63
N ILE A 134 0.07 -13.23 4.54
CA ILE A 134 -0.22 -11.79 4.58
C ILE A 134 -1.49 -11.53 5.40
N LEU A 135 -2.56 -12.31 5.20
CA LEU A 135 -3.80 -12.19 5.95
C LEU A 135 -3.54 -12.31 7.46
N THR A 136 -2.87 -13.39 7.86
CA THR A 136 -2.53 -13.68 9.26
C THR A 136 -1.72 -12.54 9.87
N GLN A 137 -0.76 -11.99 9.12
CA GLN A 137 0.12 -10.94 9.62
C GLN A 137 -0.59 -9.58 9.70
N LEU A 138 -1.54 -9.30 8.80
CA LEU A 138 -2.42 -8.14 8.92
C LEU A 138 -3.40 -8.29 10.10
N GLU A 139 -3.84 -9.49 10.44
CA GLU A 139 -4.66 -9.73 11.66
C GLU A 139 -3.84 -9.50 12.93
N ASN A 140 -2.58 -9.93 12.95
CA ASN A 140 -1.70 -9.80 14.11
C ASN A 140 -1.21 -8.35 14.35
N HIS A 141 -0.90 -7.62 13.28
CA HIS A 141 -0.24 -6.32 13.38
C HIS A 141 -1.10 -5.14 12.93
N GLY A 142 -2.15 -5.38 12.15
CA GLY A 142 -2.97 -4.35 11.50
C GLY A 142 -4.06 -3.76 12.38
N LEU A 143 -4.81 -2.85 11.78
CA LEU A 143 -6.01 -2.28 12.39
C LEU A 143 -7.11 -3.34 12.45
N SER A 144 -8.02 -3.19 13.40
CA SER A 144 -9.20 -4.06 13.48
C SER A 144 -9.98 -4.04 12.16
N GLY A 145 -10.17 -5.22 11.56
CA GLY A 145 -10.84 -5.38 10.28
C GLY A 145 -9.99 -5.10 9.03
N GLU A 146 -8.73 -4.68 9.17
CA GLU A 146 -7.84 -4.38 8.04
C GLU A 146 -7.59 -5.60 7.15
N ALA A 147 -7.30 -6.75 7.76
CA ALA A 147 -7.07 -8.00 7.04
C ALA A 147 -8.28 -8.41 6.19
N ARG A 148 -9.49 -8.27 6.73
CA ARG A 148 -10.74 -8.49 5.99
C ARG A 148 -10.87 -7.53 4.82
N HIS A 149 -10.61 -6.24 5.06
CA HIS A 149 -10.68 -5.22 4.02
C HIS A 149 -9.70 -5.49 2.86
N TRP A 150 -8.48 -5.93 3.18
CA TRP A 150 -7.51 -6.36 2.17
C TRP A 150 -7.99 -7.61 1.41
N ARG A 151 -8.47 -8.64 2.11
CA ARG A 151 -8.98 -9.87 1.49
C ARG A 151 -10.10 -9.62 0.49
N GLU A 152 -10.99 -8.67 0.77
CA GLU A 152 -12.06 -8.26 -0.16
C GLU A 152 -11.55 -7.50 -1.39
N THR A 153 -10.27 -7.09 -1.42
CA THR A 153 -9.65 -6.35 -2.52
C THR A 153 -8.90 -7.28 -3.48
N VAL A 154 -8.48 -8.45 -3.03
CA VAL A 154 -7.77 -9.45 -3.81
C VAL A 154 -8.71 -10.56 -4.23
N SER A 155 -8.34 -11.30 -5.28
CA SER A 155 -9.13 -12.42 -5.76
C SER A 155 -8.96 -13.61 -4.82
N ALA A 156 -10.05 -14.33 -4.54
CA ALA A 156 -10.07 -15.44 -3.57
C ALA A 156 -9.28 -16.67 -4.05
#